data_AF-A0A9E5HX53-F1
#
_entry.id   AF-A0A9E5HX53-F1
#
_cell.length_a   1.000
_cell.length_b   1.000
_cell.length_c   1.000
_cell.angle_alpha   90.00
_cell.angle_beta   90.00
_cell.angle_gamma   90.00
#
_symmetry.space_group_name_H-M   'P 1'
#
loop_
_entity.id
_entity.type
_entity.pdbx_description
1 polymer ?
#
loop_
_entity_poly.entity_id
_entity_poly.type
_entity_poly.pdbx_seq_one_letter_code
_entity_poly.pdbx_strand_id
1 'polypeptide(L)'
;MGKTMAEKIWADHLVRTAEGEPDLLYIDLHLIHEVTSPQAFDGLRLSNRKVRRPDLTIATEDHNVPTLDIDKPISDPISRLQVDTLRKNCAEFGIRIHSLGDVEQGIVHVVGPQLGLTQPGLTIVCGDSHTSTHGAFGALAFGIGTSEVEH
;
A
#
# COMPACT_ATOMS: atom_id res chain seq x y z
N MET A 1 -5.85 -8.69 33.24
CA MET A 1 -6.74 -9.20 32.16
C MET A 1 -5.89 -9.59 30.97
N GLY A 2 -6.28 -10.62 30.22
CA GLY A 2 -5.61 -10.94 28.96
C GLY A 2 -5.94 -9.90 27.89
N LYS A 3 -4.97 -9.55 27.05
CA LYS A 3 -5.17 -8.70 25.86
C LYS A 3 -5.47 -9.56 24.64
N THR A 4 -6.33 -9.08 23.74
CA THR A 4 -6.55 -9.68 22.41
C THR A 4 -5.31 -9.52 21.53
N MET A 5 -5.26 -10.24 20.40
CA MET A 5 -4.16 -10.07 19.44
C MET A 5 -4.11 -8.65 18.88
N ALA A 6 -5.25 -8.08 18.52
CA ALA A 6 -5.33 -6.72 17.99
C ALA A 6 -4.84 -5.67 19.03
N GLU A 7 -5.25 -5.80 20.29
CA GLU A 7 -4.78 -4.91 21.37
C GLU A 7 -3.27 -5.01 21.62
N LYS A 8 -2.68 -6.19 21.45
CA LYS A 8 -1.23 -6.38 21.58
C LYS A 8 -0.50 -5.69 20.43
N ILE A 9 -0.88 -5.99 19.20
CA ILE A 9 -0.25 -5.40 18.00
C ILE A 9 -0.40 -3.88 18.02
N TRP A 10 -1.60 -3.36 18.30
CA TRP A 10 -1.83 -1.92 18.42
C TRP A 10 -0.90 -1.28 19.46
N ALA A 11 -0.83 -1.85 20.67
CA ALA A 11 0.00 -1.31 21.74
C ALA A 11 1.50 -1.33 21.39
N ASP A 12 1.97 -2.35 20.67
CA ASP A 12 3.37 -2.47 20.24
C ASP A 12 3.76 -1.47 19.13
N HIS A 13 2.77 -0.91 18.40
CA HIS A 13 2.98 0.05 17.31
C HIS A 13 2.53 1.48 17.64
N LEU A 14 2.10 1.73 18.88
CA LEU A 14 1.69 3.05 19.33
C LEU A 14 2.89 4.01 19.42
N VAL A 15 2.86 5.08 18.62
CA VAL A 15 3.88 6.13 18.63
C VAL A 15 3.50 7.26 19.58
N ARG A 16 2.23 7.67 19.58
CA ARG A 16 1.71 8.74 20.43
C ARG A 16 0.23 8.57 20.69
N THR A 17 -0.17 8.80 21.93
CA THR A 17 -1.57 9.09 22.31
C THR A 17 -1.65 10.54 22.80
N ALA A 18 -2.75 11.21 22.48
CA ALA A 18 -3.08 12.53 23.01
C ALA A 18 -4.57 12.66 23.29
N GLU A 19 -4.92 13.45 24.30
CA GLU A 19 -6.31 13.64 24.70
C GLU A 19 -7.13 14.31 23.58
N GLY A 20 -8.23 13.68 23.18
CA GLY A 20 -9.11 14.19 22.12
C GLY A 20 -8.60 13.96 20.68
N GLU A 21 -7.45 13.32 20.49
CA GLU A 21 -6.89 12.97 19.19
C GLU A 21 -6.86 11.44 19.00
N PRO A 22 -6.98 10.93 17.75
CA PRO A 22 -6.68 9.54 17.48
C PRO A 22 -5.23 9.18 17.84
N ASP A 23 -5.00 7.91 18.17
CA ASP A 23 -3.63 7.39 18.34
C ASP A 23 -2.84 7.52 17.03
N LEU A 24 -1.58 7.92 17.15
CA LEU A 24 -0.62 7.82 16.07
C LEU A 24 0.02 6.44 16.10
N LEU A 25 -0.24 5.64 15.06
CA LEU A 25 0.33 4.32 14.88
C LEU A 25 1.50 4.35 13.90
N TYR A 26 2.52 3.53 14.20
CA TYR A 26 3.54 3.16 13.24
C TYR A 26 2.96 2.12 12.25
N ILE A 27 3.34 2.23 10.98
CA ILE A 27 2.94 1.30 9.91
C ILE A 27 4.17 0.55 9.40
N ASP A 28 4.14 -0.78 9.43
CA ASP A 28 5.27 -1.63 9.02
C ASP A 28 5.31 -1.91 7.53
N LEU A 29 4.16 -1.97 6.88
CA LEU A 29 4.07 -2.23 5.45
C LEU A 29 2.95 -1.40 4.84
N HIS A 30 3.30 -0.63 3.81
CA HIS A 30 2.35 0.12 3.01
C HIS A 30 2.31 -0.47 1.60
N LEU A 31 1.19 -1.08 1.23
CA LEU A 31 0.98 -1.55 -0.14
C LEU A 31 0.26 -0.46 -0.93
N ILE A 32 0.66 -0.26 -2.18
CA ILE A 32 0.09 0.77 -3.05
C ILE A 32 -0.21 0.21 -4.45
N HIS A 33 -1.14 0.86 -5.15
CA HIS A 33 -1.61 0.47 -6.48
C HIS A 33 -2.06 1.70 -7.28
N GLU A 34 -2.34 1.52 -8.55
CA GLU A 34 -2.48 2.61 -9.52
C GLU A 34 -3.76 3.44 -9.38
N VAL A 35 -4.75 2.98 -8.59
CA VAL A 35 -6.05 3.65 -8.50
C VAL A 35 -6.03 4.77 -7.47
N THR A 36 -5.51 4.52 -6.27
CA THR A 36 -5.62 5.45 -5.13
C THR A 36 -4.34 6.21 -4.83
N SER A 37 -3.18 5.67 -5.22
CA SER A 37 -1.88 6.23 -4.87
C SER A 37 -1.42 7.44 -5.69
N PRO A 38 -1.80 7.66 -6.97
CA PRO A 38 -1.33 8.81 -7.73
C PRO A 38 -1.52 10.17 -7.05
N GLN A 39 -2.70 10.40 -6.47
CA GLN A 39 -3.03 11.66 -5.79
C GLN A 39 -2.19 11.88 -4.52
N ALA A 40 -1.86 10.82 -3.79
CA ALA A 40 -1.02 10.91 -2.60
C ALA A 40 0.39 11.42 -2.95
N PHE A 41 0.97 10.95 -4.07
CA PHE A 41 2.27 11.44 -4.53
C PHE A 41 2.24 12.92 -4.96
N ASP A 42 1.15 13.38 -5.56
CA ASP A 42 0.98 14.80 -5.86
C ASP A 42 0.92 15.65 -4.60
N GLY A 43 0.20 15.20 -3.56
CA GLY A 43 0.17 15.86 -2.26
C GLY A 43 1.56 15.95 -1.60
N LEU A 44 2.36 14.87 -1.69
CA LEU A 44 3.76 14.90 -1.26
C LEU A 44 4.57 15.95 -2.00
N ARG A 45 4.46 16.04 -3.33
CA ARG A 45 5.16 17.07 -4.12
C ARG A 45 4.74 18.48 -3.75
N LEU A 46 3.44 18.74 -3.66
CA LEU A 46 2.88 20.05 -3.30
C LEU A 46 3.31 20.51 -1.91
N SER A 47 3.46 19.56 -0.98
CA SER A 47 3.93 19.82 0.38
C SER A 47 5.46 19.72 0.55
N ASN A 48 6.21 19.51 -0.55
CA ASN A 48 7.66 19.31 -0.56
C ASN A 48 8.13 18.20 0.41
N ARG A 49 7.33 17.13 0.52
CA ARG A 49 7.61 15.94 1.33
C ARG A 49 8.15 14.80 0.47
N LYS A 50 8.88 13.91 1.13
CA LYS A 50 9.33 12.63 0.55
C LYS A 50 8.62 11.48 1.25
N VAL A 51 8.54 10.34 0.57
CA VAL A 51 8.14 9.08 1.21
C VAL A 51 9.16 8.74 2.29
N ARG A 52 8.69 8.53 3.52
CA ARG A 52 9.55 8.34 4.69
C ARG A 52 10.28 6.99 4.68
N ARG A 53 9.61 5.93 4.24
CA ARG A 53 10.13 4.55 4.21
C ARG A 53 9.86 3.87 2.86
N PRO A 54 10.56 4.26 1.78
CA PRO A 54 10.41 3.60 0.48
C PRO A 54 10.72 2.10 0.53
N ASP A 55 11.54 1.68 1.50
CA ASP A 55 11.90 0.29 1.77
C ASP A 55 10.76 -0.53 2.41
N LEU A 56 9.75 0.13 2.98
CA LEU A 56 8.54 -0.47 3.54
C LEU A 56 7.28 -0.13 2.72
N THR A 57 7.45 0.38 1.51
CA THR A 57 6.37 0.67 0.58
C THR A 57 6.55 -0.16 -0.68
N ILE A 58 5.54 -0.94 -1.05
CA ILE A 58 5.60 -1.83 -2.21
C ILE A 58 4.40 -1.55 -3.11
N ALA A 59 4.66 -1.36 -4.40
CA ALA A 59 3.64 -1.16 -5.41
C ALA A 59 3.40 -2.42 -6.24
N THR A 60 2.17 -2.62 -6.68
CA THR A 60 1.83 -3.56 -7.76
C THR A 60 0.81 -2.91 -8.69
N GLU A 61 0.72 -3.41 -9.91
CA GLU A 61 -0.32 -3.03 -10.88
C GLU A 61 -1.33 -4.16 -10.95
N ASP A 62 -2.60 -3.95 -10.62
CA ASP A 62 -3.58 -5.06 -10.57
C ASP A 62 -5.04 -4.71 -10.87
N HIS A 63 -5.45 -3.44 -10.81
CA HIS A 63 -6.84 -3.01 -11.03
C HIS A 63 -7.15 -2.64 -12.48
N ASN A 64 -6.17 -2.02 -13.14
CA ASN A 64 -6.28 -1.40 -14.48
C ASN A 64 -5.42 -2.12 -15.52
N VAL A 65 -5.05 -3.37 -15.23
CA VAL A 65 -4.29 -4.22 -16.14
C VAL A 65 -5.25 -5.05 -17.01
N PRO A 66 -4.96 -5.23 -18.31
CA PRO A 66 -5.87 -5.92 -19.20
C PRO A 66 -5.81 -7.45 -18.99
N THR A 67 -6.96 -8.10 -19.02
CA THR A 67 -7.06 -9.58 -18.95
C THR A 67 -6.67 -10.26 -20.27
N LEU A 68 -6.87 -9.57 -21.40
CA LEU A 68 -6.55 -10.04 -22.75
C LEU A 68 -5.42 -9.18 -23.33
N ASP A 69 -4.62 -9.75 -24.23
CA ASP A 69 -3.56 -9.01 -24.92
C ASP A 69 -2.59 -8.28 -23.95
N ILE A 70 -2.20 -8.97 -22.86
CA ILE A 70 -1.37 -8.40 -21.78
C ILE A 70 0.01 -7.92 -22.26
N ASP A 71 0.48 -8.47 -23.38
CA ASP A 71 1.71 -8.11 -24.06
C ASP A 71 1.59 -6.83 -24.91
N LYS A 72 0.38 -6.31 -25.09
CA LYS A 72 0.10 -5.08 -25.84
C LYS A 72 -0.05 -3.87 -24.90
N PRO A 73 0.10 -2.64 -25.42
CA PRO A 73 -0.17 -1.44 -24.64
C PRO A 73 -1.64 -1.38 -24.17
N ILE A 74 -1.87 -0.99 -22.91
CA ILE A 74 -3.21 -0.87 -22.27
C ILE A 74 -4.13 0.01 -23.11
N SER A 75 -5.12 -0.57 -23.78
CA SER A 75 -5.94 0.15 -24.78
C SER A 75 -6.75 1.31 -24.19
N ASP A 76 -7.28 1.15 -22.97
CA ASP A 76 -7.99 2.20 -22.26
C ASP A 76 -7.03 3.34 -21.84
N PRO A 77 -7.25 4.58 -22.29
CA PRO A 77 -6.36 5.70 -21.99
C PRO A 77 -6.34 6.11 -20.51
N ILE A 78 -7.45 5.92 -19.78
CA ILE A 78 -7.55 6.23 -18.34
C ILE A 78 -6.75 5.19 -17.56
N SER A 79 -6.97 3.91 -17.82
CA SER A 79 -6.22 2.81 -17.18
C SER A 79 -4.72 2.94 -17.46
N ARG A 80 -4.35 3.25 -18.72
CA ARG A 80 -2.96 3.51 -19.10
C ARG A 80 -2.35 4.67 -18.32
N LEU A 81 -3.08 5.79 -18.21
CA LEU A 81 -2.61 6.96 -17.48
C LEU A 81 -2.35 6.63 -16.00
N GLN A 82 -3.25 5.89 -15.35
CA GLN A 82 -3.09 5.51 -13.95
C GLN A 82 -1.84 4.63 -13.73
N VAL A 83 -1.67 3.59 -14.56
CA VAL A 83 -0.51 2.70 -14.51
C VAL A 83 0.80 3.45 -14.79
N ASP A 84 0.84 4.26 -15.86
CA ASP A 84 2.03 5.04 -16.19
C ASP A 84 2.36 6.08 -15.11
N THR A 85 1.36 6.63 -14.43
CA THR A 85 1.54 7.56 -13.33
C THR A 85 2.13 6.85 -12.11
N LEU A 86 1.62 5.66 -11.76
CA LEU A 86 2.20 4.85 -10.67
C LEU A 86 3.68 4.53 -10.94
N ARG A 87 4.02 4.08 -12.16
CA ARG A 87 5.40 3.77 -12.56
C ARG A 87 6.32 4.97 -12.40
N LYS A 88 5.90 6.15 -12.89
CA LYS A 88 6.65 7.41 -12.76
C LYS A 88 6.86 7.78 -11.29
N ASN A 89 5.81 7.68 -10.48
CA ASN A 89 5.88 7.97 -9.05
C ASN A 89 6.84 7.00 -8.34
N CYS A 90 6.76 5.70 -8.63
CA CYS A 90 7.66 4.72 -8.03
C CYS A 90 9.12 4.98 -8.40
N ALA A 91 9.40 5.32 -9.66
CA ALA A 91 10.74 5.69 -10.10
C ALA A 91 11.25 6.98 -9.43
N GLU A 92 10.41 8.00 -9.30
CA GLU A 92 10.76 9.28 -8.67
C GLU A 92 11.03 9.15 -7.17
N PHE A 93 10.20 8.39 -6.45
CA PHE A 93 10.27 8.24 -5.00
C PHE A 93 11.10 7.04 -4.55
N GLY A 94 11.66 6.25 -5.48
CA GLY A 94 12.50 5.10 -5.18
C GLY A 94 11.74 3.92 -4.55
N ILE A 95 10.48 3.72 -4.94
CA ILE A 95 9.62 2.64 -4.47
C ILE A 95 9.73 1.44 -5.42
N ARG A 96 9.83 0.23 -4.87
CA ARG A 96 9.77 -1.00 -5.65
C ARG A 96 8.35 -1.20 -6.18
N ILE A 97 8.24 -1.51 -7.47
CA ILE A 97 6.99 -1.84 -8.15
C ILE A 97 7.08 -3.18 -8.86
N HIS A 98 6.06 -4.01 -8.68
CA HIS A 98 5.81 -5.21 -9.48
C HIS A 98 4.88 -4.83 -10.65
N SER A 99 5.50 -4.35 -11.73
CA SER A 99 4.77 -3.91 -12.92
C SER A 99 4.26 -5.08 -13.76
N LEU A 100 3.28 -4.81 -14.63
CA LEU A 100 2.76 -5.76 -15.60
C LEU A 100 3.89 -6.46 -16.38
N GLY A 101 3.94 -7.79 -16.29
CA GLY A 101 4.97 -8.63 -16.91
C GLY A 101 6.09 -9.07 -15.96
N ASP A 102 6.17 -8.51 -14.75
CA ASP A 102 6.99 -9.08 -13.67
C ASP A 102 6.38 -10.43 -13.23
N VAL A 103 7.23 -11.42 -12.99
CA VAL A 103 6.83 -12.74 -12.48
C VAL A 103 6.26 -12.66 -11.06
N GLU A 104 6.62 -11.61 -10.31
CA GLU A 104 6.15 -11.35 -8.96
C GLU A 104 4.91 -10.43 -8.92
N GLN A 105 4.42 -9.97 -10.07
CA GLN A 105 3.20 -9.16 -10.15
C GLN A 105 1.95 -10.00 -9.86
N GLY A 106 0.97 -9.37 -9.22
CA GLY A 106 -0.33 -9.97 -8.94
C GLY A 106 -1.24 -9.01 -8.17
N ILE A 107 -2.39 -9.53 -7.75
CA ILE A 107 -3.35 -8.78 -6.91
C ILE A 107 -2.66 -8.34 -5.62
N VAL A 108 -2.81 -7.07 -5.23
CA VAL A 108 -2.08 -6.43 -4.13
C VAL A 108 -2.10 -7.22 -2.82
N HIS A 109 -3.24 -7.83 -2.49
CA HIS A 109 -3.39 -8.63 -1.26
C HIS A 109 -2.95 -10.09 -1.40
N VAL A 110 -2.59 -10.54 -2.60
CA VAL A 110 -1.94 -11.84 -2.86
C VAL A 110 -0.42 -11.69 -2.85
N VAL A 111 0.10 -10.62 -3.46
CA VAL A 111 1.54 -10.33 -3.54
C VAL A 111 2.17 -10.24 -2.15
N GLY A 112 1.51 -9.55 -1.21
CA GLY A 112 2.01 -9.39 0.16
C GLY A 112 2.39 -10.71 0.84
N PRO A 113 1.45 -11.65 1.02
CA PRO A 113 1.77 -12.96 1.58
C PRO A 113 2.67 -13.82 0.69
N GLN A 114 2.47 -13.82 -0.64
CA GLN A 114 3.23 -14.66 -1.57
C GLN A 114 4.74 -14.36 -1.52
N LEU A 115 5.11 -13.08 -1.40
CA LEU A 115 6.50 -12.65 -1.32
C LEU A 115 7.04 -12.61 0.12
N GLY A 116 6.23 -13.03 1.10
CA GLY A 116 6.62 -12.99 2.52
C GLY A 116 6.71 -11.59 3.11
N LEU A 117 6.09 -10.58 2.48
CA LEU A 117 6.01 -9.22 3.01
C LEU A 117 5.03 -9.15 4.19
N THR A 118 3.90 -9.87 4.06
CA THR A 118 2.92 -10.00 5.13
C THR A 118 3.40 -11.02 6.16
N GLN A 119 3.70 -10.54 7.37
CA GLN A 119 4.18 -11.37 8.48
C GLN A 119 3.30 -11.17 9.73
N PRO A 120 3.29 -12.15 10.66
CA PRO A 120 2.57 -12.00 11.93
C PRO A 120 3.04 -10.80 12.74
N GLY A 121 2.10 -10.09 13.36
CA GLY A 121 2.39 -8.96 14.23
C GLY A 121 2.59 -7.61 13.53
N LEU A 122 2.62 -7.58 12.19
CA LEU A 122 2.76 -6.32 11.46
C LEU A 122 1.48 -5.47 11.50
N THR A 123 1.67 -4.17 11.36
CA THR A 123 0.65 -3.19 10.94
C THR A 123 0.75 -2.94 9.44
N ILE A 124 -0.36 -3.15 8.72
CA ILE A 124 -0.37 -3.12 7.24
C ILE A 124 -1.51 -2.25 6.74
N VAL A 125 -1.21 -1.33 5.81
CA VAL A 125 -2.22 -0.47 5.19
C VAL A 125 -2.10 -0.48 3.68
N CYS A 126 -3.22 -0.20 3.02
CA CYS A 126 -3.29 0.02 1.59
C CYS A 126 -4.52 0.89 1.29
N GLY A 127 -4.48 1.63 0.19
CA GLY A 127 -5.63 2.35 -0.35
C GLY A 127 -6.73 1.43 -0.92
N ASP A 128 -6.93 0.23 -0.37
CA ASP A 128 -7.89 -0.77 -0.80
C ASP A 128 -8.70 -1.30 0.40
N SER A 129 -10.00 -1.51 0.20
CA SER A 129 -10.93 -1.93 1.25
C SER A 129 -10.72 -3.37 1.75
N HIS A 130 -10.06 -4.22 0.97
CA HIS A 130 -9.81 -5.64 1.26
C HIS A 130 -8.47 -5.89 1.95
N THR A 131 -7.79 -4.84 2.40
CA THR A 131 -6.51 -4.93 3.14
C THR A 131 -6.59 -5.81 4.39
N SER A 132 -7.79 -5.97 4.96
CA SER A 132 -8.06 -6.90 6.06
C SER A 132 -7.70 -8.37 5.76
N THR A 133 -7.54 -8.73 4.47
CA THR A 133 -7.05 -10.05 4.02
C THR A 133 -5.77 -10.47 4.73
N HIS A 134 -4.86 -9.54 4.99
CA HIS A 134 -3.58 -9.82 5.67
C HIS A 134 -3.75 -10.25 7.13
N GLY A 135 -4.91 -10.00 7.74
CA GLY A 135 -5.24 -10.47 9.09
C GLY A 135 -5.23 -12.00 9.23
N ALA A 136 -5.38 -12.74 8.12
CA ALA A 136 -5.21 -14.19 8.10
C ALA A 136 -3.82 -14.66 8.56
N PHE A 137 -2.81 -13.78 8.49
CA PHE A 137 -1.43 -14.03 8.91
C PHE A 137 -1.14 -13.50 10.32
N GLY A 138 -2.14 -13.04 11.06
CA GLY A 138 -1.95 -12.46 12.40
C GLY A 138 -1.37 -11.04 12.36
N ALA A 139 -1.53 -10.32 11.25
CA ALA A 139 -1.25 -8.89 11.13
C ALA A 139 -2.48 -8.06 11.53
N LEU A 140 -2.27 -6.82 11.97
CA LEU A 140 -3.31 -5.82 12.08
C LEU A 140 -3.35 -5.00 10.79
N ALA A 141 -4.33 -5.28 9.93
CA ALA A 141 -4.37 -4.71 8.58
C ALA A 141 -5.71 -4.08 8.24
N PHE A 142 -5.70 -2.88 7.66
CA PHE A 142 -6.92 -2.15 7.32
C PHE A 142 -6.73 -1.22 6.13
N GLY A 143 -7.82 -1.04 5.38
CA GLY A 143 -7.86 -0.12 4.25
C GLY A 143 -7.88 1.32 4.73
N ILE A 144 -7.22 2.20 3.98
CA ILE A 144 -7.13 3.63 4.26
C ILE A 144 -7.57 4.45 3.05
N GLY A 145 -7.98 5.70 3.28
CA GLY A 145 -8.34 6.62 2.22
C GLY A 145 -7.11 7.25 1.54
N THR A 146 -7.31 7.84 0.36
CA THR A 146 -6.23 8.51 -0.39
C THR A 146 -5.50 9.59 0.42
N SER A 147 -6.20 10.32 1.28
CA SER A 147 -5.58 11.31 2.17
C SER A 147 -4.64 10.66 3.18
N GLU A 148 -4.97 9.46 3.68
CA GLU A 148 -4.13 8.72 4.62
C GLU A 148 -2.96 8.05 3.90
N VAL A 149 -3.11 7.64 2.63
CA VAL A 149 -2.00 7.11 1.81
C VAL A 149 -0.86 8.13 1.67
N GLU A 150 -1.15 9.43 1.74
CA GLU A 150 -0.16 10.51 1.68
C GLU A 150 0.71 10.63 2.95
N HIS A 151 0.27 10.11 4.10
CA HIS A 151 0.88 10.36 5.41
C HIS A 151 1.61 9.15 5.98
#